data_AF-A0A9J7DEI0-F1
#
_entry.id   AF-A0A9J7DEI0-F1
#
_cell.length_a   1.000
_cell.length_b   1.000
_cell.length_c   1.000
_cell.angle_alpha   90.00
_cell.angle_beta   90.00
_cell.angle_gamma   90.00
#
_symmetry.space_group_name_H-M   'P 1'
#
loop_
_entity.id
_entity.type
_entity.pdbx_description
1 polymer ?
#
loop_
_entity_poly.entity_id
_entity_poly.type
_entity_poly.pdbx_seq_one_letter_code
_entity_poly.pdbx_strand_id
1 'polypeptide(L)'
;MHYILEQTTKSSLATTNFVGKFTQSVRRIVQDVKDEGAPSGMSREEVIETNERLRNLRIRLEESYDTAKQALITLMNKYGDSKSQRNIFQRYPMLKIMIKDVIRLETQYWALIDIPRQEKQETVPTYVMRACSIMEKTQKSGEGVKTSAKLAEEAAEKRERLERLENMTTAQIEHENNQLINDLYRLLKKYLGLRHLIRVLKEEYGSSKLYPIFPRYTMLKDMIKGIMHDPDYMEISIPLVLNTTGQS
;
A
#
# COMPACT_ATOMS: atom_id res chain seq x y z
N MET A 1 -34.28 -11.50 -68.19
CA MET A 1 -34.50 -10.43 -67.19
C MET A 1 -33.69 -10.78 -65.94
N HIS A 2 -32.85 -9.84 -65.49
CA HIS A 2 -32.14 -9.76 -64.20
C HIS A 2 -31.08 -10.86 -63.89
N TYR A 3 -29.77 -10.72 -64.17
CA TYR A 3 -28.71 -9.83 -63.61
C TYR A 3 -28.43 -9.99 -62.10
N ILE A 4 -27.18 -10.39 -61.77
CA ILE A 4 -26.22 -9.85 -60.75
C ILE A 4 -25.32 -11.00 -60.22
N LEU A 5 -24.05 -11.09 -60.67
CA LEU A 5 -22.78 -10.66 -60.01
C LEU A 5 -22.39 -11.56 -58.82
N GLU A 6 -21.15 -11.85 -58.47
CA GLU A 6 -19.79 -11.69 -58.97
C GLU A 6 -18.92 -12.33 -57.86
N GLN A 7 -17.70 -12.76 -58.19
CA GLN A 7 -16.76 -13.34 -57.24
C GLN A 7 -16.54 -12.46 -56.01
N THR A 8 -16.43 -13.06 -54.82
CA THR A 8 -15.41 -12.61 -53.84
C THR A 8 -15.13 -13.67 -52.78
N THR A 9 -13.98 -14.29 -52.96
CA THR A 9 -13.12 -14.87 -51.93
C THR A 9 -12.96 -13.93 -50.73
N LYS A 10 -13.28 -14.39 -49.52
CA LYS A 10 -12.62 -13.95 -48.28
C LYS A 10 -12.43 -15.14 -47.34
N SER A 11 -11.47 -15.99 -47.67
CA SER A 11 -10.68 -16.65 -46.63
C SER A 11 -10.02 -15.51 -45.85
N SER A 12 -10.47 -15.23 -44.62
CA SER A 12 -9.77 -14.29 -43.75
C SER A 12 -8.43 -14.94 -43.41
N LEU A 13 -7.43 -14.61 -44.21
CA LEU A 13 -6.04 -14.88 -43.93
C LEU A 13 -5.78 -14.27 -42.55
N ALA A 14 -5.67 -15.12 -41.53
CA ALA A 14 -5.02 -14.78 -40.30
C ALA A 14 -3.57 -14.46 -40.71
N THR A 15 -3.30 -13.20 -41.04
CA THR A 15 -1.96 -12.64 -41.12
C THR A 15 -1.39 -12.72 -39.72
N THR A 16 -0.86 -13.89 -39.42
CA THR A 16 -0.11 -14.18 -38.22
C THR A 16 0.95 -13.11 -38.09
N ASN A 17 1.03 -12.48 -36.91
CA ASN A 17 2.06 -11.51 -36.50
C ASN A 17 3.45 -12.20 -36.46
N PHE A 18 3.89 -12.78 -37.56
CA PHE A 18 5.07 -13.62 -37.66
C PHE A 18 6.34 -12.78 -37.52
N VAL A 19 6.34 -11.59 -38.13
CA VAL A 19 7.42 -10.61 -37.97
C VAL A 19 7.51 -10.11 -36.53
N GLY A 20 6.38 -9.85 -35.87
CA GLY A 20 6.36 -9.45 -34.45
C GLY A 20 6.83 -10.57 -33.51
N LYS A 21 6.40 -11.81 -33.74
CA LYS A 21 6.85 -12.98 -32.97
C LYS A 21 8.33 -13.30 -33.21
N PHE A 22 8.82 -13.10 -34.43
CA PHE A 22 10.21 -13.32 -34.80
C PHE A 22 11.13 -12.25 -34.18
N THR A 23 10.77 -10.97 -34.28
CA THR A 23 11.55 -9.88 -33.65
C THR A 23 11.56 -9.99 -32.12
N GLN A 24 10.45 -10.42 -31.51
CA GLN A 24 10.39 -10.69 -30.07
C GLN A 24 11.24 -11.90 -29.67
N SER A 25 11.23 -12.98 -30.47
CA SER A 25 12.10 -14.14 -30.23
C SER A 25 13.58 -13.78 -30.36
N VAL A 26 13.96 -12.96 -31.35
CA VAL A 26 15.35 -12.49 -31.50
C VAL A 26 15.76 -11.60 -30.33
N ARG A 27 14.90 -10.69 -29.86
CA ARG A 27 15.18 -9.88 -28.65
C ARG A 27 15.42 -10.77 -27.42
N ARG A 28 14.58 -11.80 -27.23
CA ARG A 28 14.73 -12.76 -26.13
C ARG A 28 16.07 -13.49 -26.22
N ILE A 29 16.43 -14.02 -27.38
CA ILE A 29 17.72 -14.72 -27.58
C ILE A 29 18.91 -13.79 -27.32
N VAL A 30 18.89 -12.55 -27.82
CA VAL A 30 19.96 -11.56 -27.57
C VAL A 30 20.07 -11.22 -26.09
N GLN A 31 18.95 -11.20 -25.37
CA GLN A 31 18.91 -10.95 -23.94
C GLN A 31 19.46 -12.14 -23.15
N ASP A 32 19.06 -13.37 -23.50
CA ASP A 32 19.55 -14.60 -22.87
C ASP A 32 21.07 -14.74 -23.04
N VAL A 33 21.62 -14.30 -24.18
CA VAL A 33 23.08 -14.25 -24.41
C VAL A 33 23.78 -13.19 -23.56
N LYS A 34 23.07 -12.13 -23.15
CA LYS A 34 23.58 -11.06 -22.28
C LYS A 34 23.28 -11.28 -20.80
N ASP A 35 22.49 -12.29 -20.46
CA ASP A 35 22.11 -12.57 -19.09
C ASP A 35 23.23 -13.35 -18.40
N GLU A 36 24.15 -12.63 -17.77
CA GLU A 36 25.25 -13.22 -16.99
C GLU A 36 24.78 -13.85 -15.66
N GLY A 37 23.47 -13.86 -15.40
CA GLY A 37 22.85 -14.35 -14.17
C GLY A 37 22.73 -13.30 -13.08
N ALA A 38 22.17 -13.69 -11.95
CA ALA A 38 21.98 -12.82 -10.78
C ALA A 38 23.31 -12.68 -10.00
N PRO A 39 23.77 -11.48 -9.63
CA PRO A 39 24.90 -11.30 -8.71
C PRO A 39 24.84 -12.14 -7.42
N SER A 40 23.63 -12.42 -6.92
CA SER A 40 23.41 -13.30 -5.75
C SER A 40 23.52 -14.79 -6.04
N GLY A 41 23.59 -15.19 -7.32
CA GLY A 41 23.52 -16.59 -7.75
C GLY A 41 22.11 -17.18 -7.77
N MET A 42 21.07 -16.39 -7.48
CA MET A 42 19.67 -16.81 -7.58
C MET A 42 19.27 -17.13 -9.02
N SER A 43 18.33 -18.06 -9.20
CA SER A 43 17.73 -18.31 -10.51
C SER A 43 16.87 -17.13 -10.96
N ARG A 44 16.67 -17.02 -12.27
CA ARG A 44 15.80 -15.99 -12.84
C ARG A 44 14.37 -16.06 -12.28
N GLU A 45 13.85 -17.27 -12.11
CA GLU A 45 12.53 -17.53 -11.53
C GLU A 45 12.44 -17.02 -10.09
N GLU A 46 13.46 -17.28 -9.26
CA GLU A 46 13.50 -16.82 -7.86
C GLU A 46 13.56 -15.28 -7.76
N VAL A 47 14.32 -14.64 -8.65
CA VAL A 47 14.43 -13.18 -8.72
C VAL A 47 13.11 -12.55 -9.17
N ILE A 48 12.41 -13.16 -10.14
CA ILE A 48 11.07 -12.74 -10.57
C ILE A 48 10.03 -12.94 -9.45
N GLU A 49 10.04 -14.09 -8.78
CA GLU A 49 9.14 -14.38 -7.66
C GLU A 49 9.33 -13.34 -6.55
N THR A 50 10.58 -13.04 -6.20
CA THR A 50 10.91 -12.00 -5.22
C THR A 50 10.34 -10.64 -5.65
N ASN A 51 10.45 -10.27 -6.93
CA ASN A 51 9.89 -9.03 -7.46
C ASN A 51 8.36 -8.97 -7.30
N GLU A 52 7.66 -10.06 -7.62
CA GLU A 52 6.20 -10.14 -7.44
C GLU A 52 5.81 -9.95 -5.97
N ARG A 53 6.48 -10.66 -5.06
CA ARG A 53 6.21 -10.59 -3.61
C ARG A 53 6.40 -9.18 -3.07
N LEU A 54 7.50 -8.52 -3.42
CA LEU A 54 7.79 -7.14 -3.02
C LEU A 54 6.73 -6.15 -3.53
N ARG A 55 6.33 -6.27 -4.80
CA ARG A 55 5.30 -5.39 -5.38
C ARG A 55 3.92 -5.60 -4.76
N ASN A 56 3.56 -6.84 -4.45
CA ASN A 56 2.31 -7.13 -3.76
C ASN A 56 2.31 -6.54 -2.34
N LEU A 57 3.42 -6.68 -1.60
CA LEU A 57 3.60 -6.02 -0.30
C LEU A 57 3.44 -4.51 -0.43
N ARG A 58 4.07 -3.91 -1.45
CA ARG A 58 4.00 -2.46 -1.68
C ARG A 58 2.56 -1.97 -1.80
N ILE A 59 1.78 -2.56 -2.69
CA ILE A 59 0.38 -2.16 -2.93
C ILE A 59 -0.40 -2.23 -1.62
N ARG A 60 -0.36 -3.37 -0.92
CA ARG A 60 -1.14 -3.58 0.30
C ARG A 60 -0.69 -2.67 1.45
N LEU A 61 0.61 -2.40 1.55
CA LEU A 61 1.19 -1.54 2.57
C LEU A 61 0.86 -0.07 2.31
N GLU A 62 0.90 0.39 1.06
CA GLU A 62 0.49 1.74 0.65
C GLU A 62 -0.98 1.98 1.01
N GLU A 63 -1.89 1.06 0.69
CA GLU A 63 -3.31 1.15 1.09
C GLU A 63 -3.50 1.26 2.62
N SER A 64 -2.79 0.44 3.38
CA SER A 64 -2.86 0.43 4.84
C SER A 64 -2.30 1.73 5.42
N TYR A 65 -1.22 2.23 4.83
CA TYR A 65 -0.59 3.49 5.19
C TYR A 65 -1.51 4.68 4.92
N ASP A 66 -2.11 4.76 3.73
CA ASP A 66 -3.03 5.84 3.36
C ASP A 66 -4.29 5.82 4.23
N THR A 67 -4.81 4.64 4.56
CA THR A 67 -5.94 4.49 5.48
C THR A 67 -5.61 5.07 6.87
N ALA A 68 -4.46 4.70 7.44
CA ALA A 68 -4.03 5.20 8.74
C ALA A 68 -3.75 6.71 8.72
N LYS A 69 -3.03 7.18 7.69
CA LYS A 69 -2.72 8.58 7.44
C LYS A 69 -3.99 9.42 7.34
N GLN A 70 -4.95 9.01 6.52
CA GLN A 70 -6.18 9.76 6.31
C GLN A 70 -7.04 9.82 7.58
N ALA A 71 -7.07 8.75 8.36
CA ALA A 71 -7.78 8.74 9.65
C ALA A 71 -7.17 9.75 10.64
N LEU A 72 -5.84 9.81 10.74
CA LEU A 72 -5.15 10.76 11.62
C LEU A 72 -5.29 12.21 11.15
N ILE A 73 -5.21 12.48 9.84
CA ILE A 73 -5.47 13.82 9.28
C ILE A 73 -6.92 14.24 9.55
N THR A 74 -7.87 13.34 9.32
CA THR A 74 -9.30 13.60 9.57
C THR A 74 -9.56 13.89 11.05
N LEU A 75 -8.90 13.17 11.97
CA LEU A 75 -8.95 13.46 13.40
C LEU A 75 -8.51 14.89 13.71
N MET A 76 -7.41 15.36 13.09
CA MET A 76 -6.91 16.72 13.33
C MET A 76 -7.80 17.80 12.74
N ASN A 77 -8.35 17.59 11.54
CA ASN A 77 -9.31 18.52 10.97
C ASN A 77 -10.55 18.65 11.86
N LYS A 78 -11.16 17.51 12.24
CA LYS A 78 -12.32 17.48 13.16
C LYS A 78 -12.00 18.11 14.51
N TYR A 79 -10.78 17.93 15.03
CA TYR A 79 -10.36 18.55 16.28
C TYR A 79 -10.22 20.07 16.15
N GLY A 80 -9.65 20.54 15.03
CA GLY A 80 -9.59 21.96 14.66
C GLY A 80 -10.99 22.58 14.66
N ASP A 81 -11.92 21.99 13.91
CA ASP A 81 -13.30 22.45 13.80
C ASP A 81 -14.02 22.47 15.15
N SER A 82 -13.77 21.48 16.01
CA SER A 82 -14.37 21.39 17.34
C SER A 82 -14.06 22.59 18.24
N LYS A 83 -12.99 23.36 17.96
CA LYS A 83 -12.62 24.54 18.75
C LYS A 83 -13.63 25.67 18.63
N SER A 84 -14.43 25.69 17.57
CA SER A 84 -15.55 26.64 17.42
C SER A 84 -16.63 26.41 18.49
N GLN A 85 -16.75 25.19 19.02
CA GLN A 85 -17.71 24.84 20.05
C GLN A 85 -17.19 25.21 21.45
N ARG A 86 -17.76 26.26 22.04
CA ARG A 86 -17.41 26.74 23.39
C ARG A 86 -18.02 25.90 24.50
N ASN A 87 -19.18 25.28 24.25
CA ASN A 87 -19.85 24.46 25.27
C ASN A 87 -19.17 23.08 25.41
N ILE A 88 -18.60 22.82 26.59
CA ILE A 88 -17.90 21.57 26.89
C ILE A 88 -18.81 20.35 26.74
N PHE A 89 -20.08 20.45 27.14
CA PHE A 89 -21.04 19.34 27.03
C PHE A 89 -21.37 18.97 25.59
N GLN A 90 -21.25 19.93 24.67
CA GLN A 90 -21.44 19.72 23.23
C GLN A 90 -20.13 19.31 22.54
N ARG A 91 -18.98 19.82 22.99
CA ARG A 91 -17.67 19.48 22.41
C ARG A 91 -17.17 18.11 22.85
N TYR A 92 -17.40 17.72 24.10
CA TYR A 92 -17.00 16.42 24.64
C TYR A 92 -17.47 15.21 23.80
N PRO A 93 -18.74 15.09 23.39
CA PRO A 93 -19.16 14.00 22.50
C PRO A 93 -18.47 14.05 21.14
N MET A 94 -18.17 15.24 20.58
CA MET A 94 -17.40 15.36 19.33
C MET A 94 -16.01 14.75 19.48
N LEU A 95 -15.28 15.08 20.56
CA LEU A 95 -13.94 14.53 20.85
C LEU A 95 -13.99 13.00 20.97
N LYS A 96 -15.01 12.48 21.65
CA LYS A 96 -15.20 11.02 21.75
C LYS A 96 -15.42 10.36 20.39
N ILE A 97 -16.24 10.96 19.53
CA ILE A 97 -16.59 10.40 18.22
C ILE A 97 -15.34 10.37 17.32
N MET A 98 -14.62 11.48 17.20
CA MET A 98 -13.43 11.53 16.35
C MET A 98 -12.34 10.54 16.80
N ILE A 99 -12.13 10.37 18.12
CA ILE A 99 -11.20 9.35 18.62
C ILE A 99 -11.71 7.94 18.31
N LYS A 100 -13.01 7.69 18.52
CA LYS A 100 -13.64 6.40 18.19
C LYS A 100 -13.48 6.02 16.71
N ASP A 101 -13.61 6.97 15.80
CA ASP A 101 -13.45 6.75 14.36
C ASP A 101 -12.06 6.21 14.04
N VAL A 102 -11.02 6.75 14.68
CA VAL A 102 -9.62 6.34 14.49
C VAL A 102 -9.32 5.00 15.14
N ILE A 103 -9.65 4.82 16.44
CA ILE A 103 -9.31 3.58 17.16
C ILE A 103 -10.08 2.36 16.65
N ARG A 104 -11.17 2.58 15.89
CA ARG A 104 -11.90 1.52 15.20
C ARG A 104 -11.00 0.75 14.22
N LEU A 105 -10.00 1.41 13.62
CA LEU A 105 -9.02 0.76 12.74
C LEU A 105 -8.21 -0.33 13.47
N GLU A 106 -7.95 -0.17 14.77
CA GLU A 106 -7.29 -1.18 15.60
C GLU A 106 -8.25 -2.26 16.15
N THR A 107 -9.54 -2.18 15.83
CA THR A 107 -10.53 -3.23 16.17
C THR A 107 -11.00 -4.00 14.95
N GLN A 108 -10.78 -3.46 13.75
CA GLN A 108 -11.09 -4.08 12.48
C GLN A 108 -9.82 -4.72 11.91
N TYR A 109 -9.55 -5.98 12.27
CA TYR A 109 -8.32 -6.70 11.93
C TYR A 109 -8.00 -6.76 10.42
N TRP A 110 -8.99 -6.55 9.55
CA TRP A 110 -8.81 -6.48 8.09
C TRP A 110 -8.40 -5.08 7.58
N ALA A 111 -8.60 -4.02 8.36
CA ALA A 111 -8.44 -2.64 7.89
C ALA A 111 -6.97 -2.26 7.73
N LEU A 112 -6.10 -2.79 8.59
CA LEU A 112 -4.68 -2.47 8.66
C LEU A 112 -3.85 -3.76 8.72
N ILE A 113 -2.76 -3.81 7.97
CA ILE A 113 -1.83 -4.95 8.01
C ILE A 113 -1.04 -5.00 9.32
N ASP A 114 -1.00 -6.16 9.99
CA ASP A 114 -0.22 -6.31 11.23
C ASP A 114 1.19 -6.83 10.97
N ILE A 115 2.16 -5.93 10.93
CA ILE A 115 3.58 -6.26 10.77
C ILE A 115 4.31 -5.95 12.09
N PRO A 116 4.94 -6.94 12.74
CA PRO A 116 5.79 -6.70 13.91
C PRO A 116 7.00 -5.87 13.54
N ARG A 117 7.52 -5.06 14.48
CA ARG A 117 8.76 -4.28 14.27
C ARG A 117 9.94 -5.20 13.91
N GLN A 118 10.93 -4.63 13.22
CA GLN A 118 12.19 -5.30 12.91
C GLN A 118 12.92 -5.68 14.20
N GLU A 119 13.43 -6.91 14.26
CA GLU A 119 14.25 -7.36 15.39
C GLU A 119 15.67 -6.79 15.29
N LYS A 120 16.36 -6.59 16.43
CA LYS A 120 17.69 -5.92 16.44
C LYS A 120 18.74 -6.63 15.58
N GLN A 121 18.65 -7.95 15.43
CA GLN A 121 19.60 -8.77 14.67
C GLN A 121 19.12 -9.04 13.23
N GLU A 122 17.89 -8.66 12.90
CA GLU A 122 17.28 -8.93 11.59
C GLU A 122 17.79 -7.92 10.56
N THR A 123 18.31 -8.40 9.43
CA THR A 123 18.73 -7.51 8.34
C THR A 123 17.53 -6.87 7.65
N VAL A 124 17.72 -5.75 6.97
CA VAL A 124 16.64 -5.05 6.26
C VAL A 124 15.96 -5.95 5.19
N PRO A 125 16.70 -6.66 4.30
CA PRO A 125 16.09 -7.59 3.37
C PRO A 125 15.28 -8.69 4.05
N THR A 126 15.83 -9.32 5.10
CA THR A 126 15.13 -10.37 5.87
C THR A 126 13.81 -9.85 6.45
N TYR A 127 13.84 -8.64 7.01
CA TYR A 127 12.65 -8.00 7.57
C TYR A 127 11.57 -7.74 6.54
N VAL A 128 11.93 -7.20 5.37
CA VAL A 128 10.97 -6.94 4.29
C VAL A 128 10.38 -8.26 3.76
N MET A 129 11.18 -9.30 3.61
CA MET A 129 10.69 -10.61 3.16
C MET A 129 9.80 -11.30 4.21
N ARG A 130 10.05 -11.07 5.51
CA ARG A 130 9.13 -11.48 6.58
C ARG A 130 7.80 -10.74 6.47
N ALA A 131 7.81 -9.44 6.18
CA ALA A 131 6.59 -8.67 5.93
C ALA A 131 5.79 -9.21 4.73
N CYS A 132 6.44 -9.58 3.62
CA CYS A 132 5.77 -10.26 2.49
C CYS A 132 5.09 -11.55 2.95
N SER A 133 5.82 -12.38 3.70
CA SER A 133 5.32 -13.68 4.19
C SER A 133 4.14 -13.53 5.16
N ILE A 134 4.12 -12.47 5.97
CA ILE A 134 2.99 -12.15 6.83
C ILE A 134 1.78 -11.78 5.97
N MET A 135 1.94 -10.82 5.04
CA MET A 135 0.86 -10.38 4.15
C MET A 135 0.21 -11.55 3.39
N GLU A 136 1.02 -12.45 2.83
CA GLU A 136 0.56 -13.62 2.08
C GLU A 136 -0.30 -14.57 2.93
N LYS A 137 0.00 -14.69 4.23
CA LYS A 137 -0.82 -15.47 5.17
C LYS A 137 -2.13 -14.75 5.48
N THR A 138 -2.11 -13.43 5.64
CA THR A 138 -3.30 -12.64 5.98
C THR A 138 -4.28 -12.50 4.80
N GLN A 139 -3.79 -12.42 3.56
CA GLN A 139 -4.64 -12.37 2.36
C GLN A 139 -5.54 -13.60 2.22
N LYS A 140 -5.03 -14.79 2.56
CA LYS A 140 -5.81 -16.05 2.51
C LYS A 140 -6.98 -16.09 3.51
N SER A 141 -6.97 -15.23 4.53
CA SER A 141 -7.92 -15.29 5.65
C SER A 141 -8.96 -14.17 5.64
N GLY A 142 -8.86 -13.16 4.76
CA GLY A 142 -9.60 -11.90 4.90
C GLY A 142 -10.24 -11.33 3.64
N GLU A 143 -10.18 -12.01 2.49
CA GLU A 143 -10.83 -11.50 1.28
C GLU A 143 -12.35 -11.69 1.35
N GLY A 144 -13.06 -10.59 1.63
CA GLY A 144 -14.44 -10.45 1.21
C GLY A 144 -14.56 -10.59 -0.32
N VAL A 145 -15.76 -10.92 -0.80
CA VAL A 145 -16.03 -11.23 -2.21
C VAL A 145 -15.55 -10.09 -3.13
N LYS A 146 -14.39 -10.27 -3.76
CA LYS A 146 -13.95 -9.40 -4.85
C LYS A 146 -14.90 -9.59 -6.03
N THR A 147 -15.30 -8.50 -6.67
CA THR A 147 -16.09 -8.58 -7.90
C THR A 147 -15.26 -9.25 -9.00
N SER A 148 -15.90 -9.99 -9.90
CA SER A 148 -15.23 -10.64 -11.03
C SER A 148 -14.42 -9.64 -11.87
N ALA A 149 -14.89 -8.40 -11.98
CA ALA A 149 -14.19 -7.31 -12.65
C ALA A 149 -12.85 -6.97 -11.98
N LYS A 150 -12.81 -6.88 -10.65
CA LYS A 150 -11.58 -6.55 -9.91
C LYS A 150 -10.54 -7.67 -9.99
N LEU A 151 -10.99 -8.93 -9.99
CA LEU A 151 -10.10 -10.08 -10.20
C LEU A 151 -9.51 -10.11 -11.62
N ALA A 152 -10.30 -9.74 -12.63
CA ALA A 152 -9.83 -9.68 -14.02
C ALA A 152 -8.82 -8.54 -14.22
N GLU A 153 -9.03 -7.39 -13.58
CA GLU A 153 -8.09 -6.26 -13.58
C GLU A 153 -6.77 -6.62 -12.91
N GLU A 154 -6.81 -7.20 -11.70
CA GLU A 154 -5.60 -7.67 -10.98
C GLU A 154 -4.82 -8.70 -11.81
N ALA A 155 -5.51 -9.60 -12.53
CA ALA A 155 -4.89 -10.59 -13.40
C ALA A 155 -4.26 -9.97 -14.66
N ALA A 156 -4.88 -8.94 -15.24
CA ALA A 156 -4.34 -8.22 -16.39
C ALA A 156 -3.08 -7.43 -16.02
N GLU A 157 -3.11 -6.70 -14.89
CA GLU A 157 -1.94 -5.98 -14.37
C GLU A 157 -0.79 -6.93 -14.03
N LYS A 158 -1.11 -8.10 -13.44
CA LYS A 158 -0.11 -9.14 -13.18
C LYS A 158 0.54 -9.60 -14.48
N ARG A 159 -0.26 -9.85 -15.52
CA ARG A 159 0.24 -10.31 -16.82
C ARG A 159 1.14 -9.27 -17.49
N GLU A 160 0.71 -8.01 -17.54
CA GLU A 160 1.51 -6.91 -18.11
C GLU A 160 2.85 -6.76 -17.37
N ARG A 161 2.81 -6.89 -16.04
CA ARG A 161 4.02 -6.82 -15.20
C ARG A 161 5.00 -7.94 -15.49
N LEU A 162 4.51 -9.18 -15.64
CA LEU A 162 5.36 -10.32 -16.00
C LEU A 162 5.96 -10.14 -17.40
N GLU A 163 5.18 -9.67 -18.38
CA GLU A 163 5.66 -9.41 -19.74
C GLU A 163 6.77 -8.33 -19.77
N ARG A 164 6.68 -7.31 -18.90
CA ARG A 164 7.78 -6.34 -18.72
C ARG A 164 9.06 -7.01 -18.22
N LEU A 165 8.95 -7.92 -17.25
CA LEU A 165 10.10 -8.64 -16.69
C LEU A 165 10.74 -9.59 -17.71
N GLU A 166 9.97 -10.16 -18.64
CA GLU A 166 10.51 -10.99 -19.73
C GLU A 166 11.55 -10.27 -20.59
N ASN A 167 11.47 -8.94 -20.69
CA ASN A 167 12.38 -8.13 -21.49
C ASN A 167 13.61 -7.61 -20.70
N MET A 168 13.76 -7.98 -19.42
CA MET A 168 14.86 -7.55 -18.54
C MET A 168 15.86 -8.68 -18.27
N THR A 169 17.15 -8.37 -18.05
CA THR A 169 18.13 -9.37 -17.55
C THR A 169 17.84 -9.73 -16.09
N THR A 170 18.34 -10.88 -15.64
CA THR A 170 18.20 -11.30 -14.24
C THR A 170 18.86 -10.30 -13.29
N ALA A 171 20.05 -9.79 -13.63
CA ALA A 171 20.75 -8.76 -12.84
C ALA A 171 19.94 -7.44 -12.72
N GLN A 172 19.22 -7.03 -13.78
CA GLN A 172 18.38 -5.82 -13.73
C GLN A 172 17.18 -6.01 -12.79
N ILE A 173 16.55 -7.19 -12.81
CA ILE A 173 15.42 -7.49 -11.92
C ILE A 173 15.90 -7.57 -10.47
N GLU A 174 17.07 -8.16 -10.22
CA GLU A 174 17.67 -8.18 -8.88
C GLU A 174 18.00 -6.77 -8.38
N HIS A 175 18.50 -5.89 -9.25
CA HIS A 175 18.72 -4.50 -8.90
C HIS A 175 17.41 -3.79 -8.53
N GLU A 176 16.33 -3.99 -9.30
CA GLU A 176 14.99 -3.48 -8.93
C GLU A 176 14.52 -4.04 -7.58
N ASN A 177 14.73 -5.33 -7.31
CA ASN A 177 14.36 -5.94 -6.02
C ASN A 177 15.08 -5.25 -4.86
N ASN A 178 16.39 -5.01 -4.99
CA ASN A 178 17.17 -4.31 -3.97
C ASN A 178 16.66 -2.87 -3.74
N GLN A 179 16.26 -2.15 -4.79
CA GLN A 179 15.64 -0.84 -4.65
C GLN A 179 14.28 -0.94 -3.93
N LEU A 180 13.41 -1.86 -4.36
CA LEU A 180 12.10 -2.09 -3.77
C LEU A 180 12.20 -2.45 -2.28
N ILE A 181 13.17 -3.28 -1.89
CA ILE A 181 13.42 -3.63 -0.47
C ILE A 181 13.71 -2.36 0.35
N ASN A 182 14.57 -1.48 -0.15
CA ASN A 182 14.91 -0.25 0.57
C ASN A 182 13.71 0.72 0.65
N ASP A 183 12.94 0.85 -0.41
CA ASP A 183 11.75 1.70 -0.43
C ASP A 183 10.65 1.17 0.49
N LEU A 184 10.39 -0.13 0.43
CA LEU A 184 9.46 -0.82 1.33
C LEU A 184 9.89 -0.69 2.78
N TYR A 185 11.18 -0.78 3.08
CA TYR A 185 11.66 -0.58 4.44
C TYR A 185 11.34 0.82 4.98
N ARG A 186 11.55 1.86 4.16
CA ARG A 186 11.18 3.24 4.54
C ARG A 186 9.66 3.37 4.73
N LEU A 187 8.87 2.81 3.83
CA LEU A 187 7.40 2.84 3.93
C LEU A 187 6.90 2.09 5.17
N LEU A 188 7.47 0.92 5.47
CA LEU A 188 7.18 0.15 6.69
C LEU A 188 7.44 0.97 7.94
N LYS A 189 8.55 1.71 8.01
CA LYS A 189 8.84 2.59 9.15
C LYS A 189 7.76 3.65 9.34
N LYS A 190 7.41 4.38 8.27
CA LYS A 190 6.36 5.42 8.33
C LYS A 190 5.02 4.83 8.75
N TYR A 191 4.64 3.70 8.16
CA TYR A 191 3.42 3.00 8.49
C TYR A 191 3.35 2.56 9.95
N LEU A 192 4.43 1.94 10.45
CA LEU A 192 4.49 1.48 11.84
C LEU A 192 4.48 2.63 12.84
N GLY A 193 5.02 3.80 12.47
CA GLY A 193 4.88 5.03 13.24
C GLY A 193 3.42 5.43 13.41
N LEU A 194 2.69 5.62 12.30
CA LEU A 194 1.27 5.97 12.34
C LEU A 194 0.42 4.93 13.10
N ARG A 195 0.71 3.64 12.88
CA ARG A 195 0.00 2.56 13.57
C ARG A 195 0.26 2.56 15.08
N HIS A 196 1.48 2.92 15.49
CA HIS A 196 1.79 3.08 16.91
C HIS A 196 0.94 4.17 17.55
N LEU A 197 0.77 5.32 16.88
CA LEU A 197 -0.09 6.41 17.37
C LEU A 197 -1.54 5.97 17.56
N ILE A 198 -2.10 5.21 16.61
CA ILE A 198 -3.46 4.69 16.70
C ILE A 198 -3.60 3.71 17.89
N ARG A 199 -2.59 2.85 18.11
CA ARG A 199 -2.57 1.91 19.24
C ARG A 199 -2.53 2.62 20.59
N VAL A 200 -1.63 3.58 20.76
CA VAL A 200 -1.53 4.39 21.98
C VAL A 200 -2.84 5.13 22.23
N LEU A 201 -3.41 5.76 21.18
CA LEU A 201 -4.71 6.44 21.29
C LEU A 201 -5.82 5.49 21.77
N LYS A 202 -5.85 4.24 21.29
CA LYS A 202 -6.82 3.22 21.72
C LYS A 202 -6.65 2.85 23.19
N GLU A 203 -5.43 2.62 23.63
CA GLU A 203 -5.09 2.25 25.02
C GLU A 203 -5.44 3.39 26.00
N GLU A 204 -5.02 4.61 25.68
CA GLU A 204 -5.32 5.80 26.48
C GLU A 204 -6.82 6.09 26.50
N TYR A 205 -7.50 6.02 25.34
CA TYR A 205 -8.96 6.19 25.28
C TYR A 205 -9.69 5.14 26.12
N GLY A 206 -9.23 3.89 26.08
CA GLY A 206 -9.73 2.80 26.92
C GLY A 206 -9.61 3.13 28.40
N SER A 207 -8.41 3.52 28.83
CA SER A 207 -8.08 3.88 30.21
C SER A 207 -8.86 5.10 30.70
N SER A 208 -9.13 6.06 29.83
CA SER A 208 -9.91 7.27 30.17
C SER A 208 -11.35 6.98 30.59
N LYS A 209 -11.91 5.81 30.26
CA LYS A 209 -13.31 5.47 30.53
C LYS A 209 -13.65 5.42 32.02
N LEU A 210 -12.65 5.23 32.87
CA LEU A 210 -12.80 5.21 34.33
C LEU A 210 -13.08 6.60 34.93
N TYR A 211 -12.83 7.68 34.17
CA TYR A 211 -12.89 9.04 34.69
C TYR A 211 -14.23 9.74 34.36
N PRO A 212 -14.74 10.60 35.26
CA PRO A 212 -15.89 11.46 35.00
C PRO A 212 -15.68 12.44 33.84
N ILE A 213 -16.76 13.06 33.36
CA ILE A 213 -16.77 13.89 32.14
C ILE A 213 -15.70 14.98 32.15
N PHE A 214 -15.55 15.74 33.25
CA PHE A 214 -14.64 16.89 33.27
C PHE A 214 -13.15 16.51 33.18
N PRO A 215 -12.60 15.63 34.05
CA PRO A 215 -11.22 15.15 33.89
C PRO A 215 -11.02 14.47 32.53
N ARG A 216 -11.99 13.64 32.14
CA ARG A 216 -11.91 12.90 30.88
C ARG A 216 -11.87 13.81 29.66
N TYR A 217 -12.64 14.90 29.65
CA TYR A 217 -12.61 15.88 28.58
C TYR A 217 -11.21 16.46 28.35
N THR A 218 -10.50 16.79 29.43
CA THR A 218 -9.10 17.24 29.36
C THR A 218 -8.21 16.14 28.79
N MET A 219 -8.32 14.91 29.30
CA MET A 219 -7.54 13.77 28.78
C MET A 219 -7.78 13.56 27.27
N LEU A 220 -9.02 13.58 26.80
CA LEU A 220 -9.32 13.38 25.36
C LEU A 220 -8.68 14.47 24.48
N LYS A 221 -8.66 15.73 24.94
CA LYS A 221 -7.95 16.80 24.23
C LYS A 221 -6.46 16.53 24.18
N ASP A 222 -5.88 16.10 25.30
CA ASP A 222 -4.44 15.93 25.43
C ASP A 222 -3.95 14.72 24.62
N MET A 223 -4.73 13.64 24.52
CA MET A 223 -4.49 12.54 23.57
C MET A 223 -4.40 13.02 22.13
N ILE A 224 -5.38 13.82 21.68
CA ILE A 224 -5.42 14.33 20.31
C ILE A 224 -4.23 15.28 20.06
N LYS A 225 -3.95 16.18 21.00
CA LYS A 225 -2.78 17.05 20.93
C LYS A 225 -1.47 16.26 20.96
N GLY A 226 -1.38 15.17 21.71
CA GLY A 226 -0.20 14.31 21.74
C GLY A 226 0.17 13.84 20.34
N ILE A 227 -0.82 13.34 19.59
CA ILE A 227 -0.66 12.97 18.18
C ILE A 227 -0.20 14.16 17.32
N MET A 228 -0.76 15.36 17.53
CA MET A 228 -0.38 16.55 16.74
C MET A 228 1.09 16.94 16.84
N HIS A 229 1.73 16.63 17.97
CA HIS A 229 3.14 16.98 18.19
C HIS A 229 4.07 15.78 17.96
N ASP A 230 3.51 14.62 17.60
CA ASP A 230 4.31 13.44 17.35
C ASP A 230 5.08 13.56 16.03
N PRO A 231 6.39 13.27 15.99
CA PRO A 231 7.20 13.37 14.78
C PRO A 231 6.64 12.57 13.60
N ASP A 232 6.11 11.37 13.83
CA ASP A 232 5.59 10.49 12.77
C ASP A 232 4.34 11.11 12.13
N TYR A 233 3.51 11.82 12.91
CA TYR A 233 2.38 12.58 12.41
C TYR A 233 2.82 13.89 11.72
N MET A 234 3.81 14.60 12.28
CA MET A 234 4.29 15.84 11.71
C MET A 234 4.84 15.63 10.30
N GLU A 235 5.58 14.55 10.05
CA GLU A 235 6.10 14.20 8.73
C GLU A 235 5.01 14.13 7.64
N ILE A 236 3.84 13.58 7.97
CA ILE A 236 2.73 13.42 7.02
C ILE A 236 1.88 14.69 6.86
N SER A 237 1.96 15.63 7.80
CA SER A 237 1.18 16.88 7.78
C SER A 237 1.92 18.05 7.10
N ILE A 238 3.25 18.05 7.08
CA ILE A 238 4.08 19.07 6.42
C ILE A 238 3.77 19.23 4.91
N PRO A 239 3.56 18.16 4.11
CA PRO A 239 3.20 18.31 2.70
C PRO A 239 1.87 19.03 2.48
N LEU A 240 0.94 19.00 3.44
CA LEU A 240 -0.34 19.71 3.33
C LEU A 240 -0.19 21.21 3.56
N VAL A 241 0.72 21.63 4.45
CA VAL A 241 0.93 23.04 4.79
C VAL A 241 1.54 23.80 3.60
N LEU A 242 2.48 23.19 2.89
CA LEU A 242 3.15 23.81 1.73
C LEU A 242 2.21 23.98 0.51
N ASN A 243 1.18 23.13 0.38
CA ASN A 243 0.18 23.28 -0.69
C ASN A 243 -0.88 24.35 -0.38
N THR A 244 -1.05 24.76 0.89
CA THR A 244 -1.99 25.82 1.27
C THR A 244 -1.40 27.23 1.20
N THR A 245 -0.07 27.37 1.22
CA THR A 245 0.62 28.66 1.11
C THR A 245 0.93 29.10 -0.34
N GLY A 246 0.53 28.30 -1.34
CA GLY A 246 0.76 28.57 -2.76
C GLY A 246 -0.45 29.08 -3.54
N GLN A 247 -1.57 29.38 -2.86
CA GLN A 247 -2.73 30.04 -3.46
C GLN A 247 -3.12 31.24 -2.59
N SER A 248 -2.41 32.35 -2.76
CA SER A 248 -2.79 33.68 -2.31
C SER A 248 -2.14 34.71 -3.22
#